data_AF-A0A2A5SZB8-F1
#
_entry.id   AF-A0A2A5SZB8-F1
#
_cell.length_a   1.000
_cell.length_b   1.000
_cell.length_c   1.000
_cell.angle_alpha   90.00
_cell.angle_beta   90.00
_cell.angle_gamma   90.00
#
_symmetry.space_group_name_H-M   'P 1'
#
loop_
_entity.id
_entity.type
_entity.pdbx_description
1 polymer ?
#
loop_
_entity_poly.entity_id
_entity_poly.type
_entity_poly.pdbx_seq_one_letter_code
_entity_poly.pdbx_strand_id
1 'polypeptide(L)'
;MTRYFDPLIKAMGNWHNEVFAYFDHPITNAYTESLNNLIQVMNRTGRGYSFEAIRAKMLFTEGFQKVKRPLYQRDPIPDDAISLFDMAVEQKIVTNYGSSISTLIKEFERDFKSPISLTKSAYPFF
;
A
#
# COMPACT_ATOMS: atom_id res chain seq x y z
N MET A 1 -1.08 39.50 23.24
CA MET A 1 -0.22 38.76 22.28
C MET A 1 -0.35 37.25 22.41
N THR A 2 -0.61 36.70 23.60
CA THR A 2 -0.74 35.24 23.86
C THR A 2 -2.04 34.60 23.34
N ARG A 3 -3.17 35.31 23.35
CA ARG A 3 -4.50 34.78 22.97
C ARG A 3 -4.59 34.07 21.61
N TYR A 4 -3.77 34.47 20.62
CA TYR A 4 -3.76 33.84 19.31
C TYR A 4 -3.05 32.47 19.29
N PHE A 5 -2.11 32.27 20.23
CA PHE A 5 -1.31 31.05 20.34
C PHE A 5 -1.82 30.11 21.44
N ASP A 6 -2.80 30.52 22.24
CA ASP A 6 -3.41 29.68 23.28
C ASP A 6 -3.82 28.29 22.76
N PRO A 7 -4.43 28.13 21.56
CA PRO A 7 -4.75 26.80 21.02
C PRO A 7 -3.51 25.96 20.73
N LEU A 8 -2.44 26.59 20.21
CA LEU A 8 -1.18 25.93 19.87
C LEU A 8 -0.45 25.50 21.14
N ILE A 9 -0.35 26.38 22.14
CA ILE A 9 0.29 26.08 23.44
C ILE A 9 -0.46 24.93 24.13
N LYS A 10 -1.80 24.95 24.10
CA LYS A 10 -2.63 23.87 24.64
C LYS A 10 -2.42 22.55 23.91
N ALA A 11 -2.33 22.58 22.57
CA ALA A 11 -2.04 21.39 21.78
C ALA A 11 -0.64 20.82 22.10
N MET A 12 0.38 21.68 22.18
CA MET A 12 1.75 21.28 22.55
C MET A 12 1.84 20.68 23.96
N GLY A 13 1.03 21.17 24.91
CA GLY A 13 0.94 20.59 26.25
C GLY A 13 0.23 19.23 26.25
N ASN A 14 -0.89 19.11 25.54
CA ASN A 14 -1.68 17.88 25.49
C ASN A 14 -0.95 16.73 24.78
N TRP A 15 -0.20 17.04 23.72
CA TRP A 15 0.48 16.06 22.86
C TRP A 15 2.00 16.07 23.06
N HIS A 16 2.46 16.54 24.22
CA HIS A 16 3.88 16.72 24.50
C HIS A 16 4.66 15.42 24.29
N ASN A 17 4.19 14.34 24.89
CA ASN A 17 4.88 13.05 24.84
C ASN A 17 4.96 12.50 23.41
N GLU A 18 3.90 12.64 22.63
CA GLU A 18 3.82 12.16 21.25
C GLU A 18 4.70 12.99 20.31
N VAL A 19 4.72 14.32 20.48
CA VAL A 19 5.55 15.23 19.66
C VAL A 19 7.04 15.02 19.96
N PHE A 20 7.40 14.81 21.23
CA PHE A 20 8.79 14.62 21.65
C PHE A 20 9.24 13.15 21.67
N ALA A 21 8.36 12.19 21.37
CA ALA A 21 8.67 10.76 21.32
C ALA A 21 9.87 10.43 20.41
N TYR A 22 10.13 11.25 19.39
CA TYR A 22 11.28 11.10 18.51
C TYR A 22 12.63 11.09 19.25
N PHE A 23 12.74 11.84 20.36
CA PHE A 23 13.99 11.93 21.13
C PHE A 23 14.28 10.67 21.95
N ASP A 24 13.22 9.96 22.37
CA ASP A 24 13.34 8.67 23.08
C ASP A 24 13.43 7.50 22.10
N HIS A 25 12.73 7.60 20.96
CA HIS A 25 12.66 6.60 19.92
C HIS A 25 12.85 7.27 18.57
N PRO A 26 13.97 7.06 17.85
CA PRO A 26 14.30 7.75 16.60
C PRO A 26 13.49 7.19 15.40
N ILE A 27 12.17 7.10 15.56
CA ILE A 27 11.22 6.65 14.55
C ILE A 27 10.59 7.90 13.96
N THR A 28 10.78 8.10 12.65
CA THR A 28 10.26 9.27 11.95
C THR A 28 8.87 9.02 11.38
N ASN A 29 8.01 10.04 11.43
CA ASN A 29 6.69 10.02 10.80
C ASN A 29 6.74 10.21 9.26
N ALA A 30 7.93 10.50 8.71
CA ALA A 30 8.11 10.81 7.28
C ALA A 30 7.50 9.75 6.34
N TYR A 31 7.59 8.47 6.72
CA TYR A 31 7.00 7.39 5.94
C TYR A 31 5.46 7.53 5.82
N THR A 32 4.77 7.74 6.95
CA THR A 32 3.31 7.87 6.94
C THR A 32 2.86 9.15 6.24
N GLU A 33 3.61 10.25 6.40
CA GLU A 33 3.35 11.53 5.73
C GLU A 33 3.52 11.41 4.22
N SER A 34 4.58 10.73 3.76
CA SER A 34 4.82 10.48 2.34
C SER A 34 3.67 9.66 1.73
N LEU A 35 3.19 8.65 2.44
CA LEU A 35 2.08 7.80 2.01
C LEU A 35 0.76 8.59 1.98
N ASN A 36 0.49 9.42 3.00
CA ASN A 36 -0.69 10.28 3.03
C ASN A 36 -0.71 11.28 1.86
N ASN A 37 0.45 11.85 1.51
CA ASN A 37 0.58 12.70 0.34
C ASN A 37 0.28 11.94 -0.96
N LEU A 38 0.77 10.71 -1.11
CA LEU A 38 0.47 9.87 -2.27
C LEU A 38 -1.03 9.56 -2.38
N ILE A 39 -1.70 9.24 -1.28
CA ILE A 39 -3.16 9.03 -1.26
C ILE A 39 -3.88 10.29 -1.77
N GLN A 40 -3.46 11.47 -1.31
CA GLN A 40 -4.08 12.72 -1.73
C GLN A 40 -3.88 13.01 -3.22
N VAL A 41 -2.69 12.74 -3.77
CA VAL A 41 -2.42 12.85 -5.21
C VAL A 41 -3.31 11.91 -6.01
N MET A 42 -3.47 10.67 -5.54
CA MET A 42 -4.32 9.69 -6.22
C MET A 42 -5.80 9.99 -6.07
N ASN A 43 -6.25 10.62 -4.99
CA ASN A 43 -7.62 11.11 -4.85
C ASN A 43 -7.98 12.18 -5.89
N ARG A 44 -7.02 13.04 -6.26
CA ARG A 44 -7.23 14.06 -7.32
C ARG A 44 -7.41 13.44 -8.70
N THR A 45 -6.76 12.29 -8.94
CA THR A 45 -6.81 11.57 -10.21
C THR A 45 -7.97 10.58 -10.26
N GLY A 46 -8.33 10.00 -9.12
CA GLY A 46 -9.36 8.98 -8.95
C GLY A 46 -10.77 9.54 -9.02
N ARG A 47 -11.27 9.77 -10.23
CA ARG A 47 -12.68 10.14 -10.46
C ARG A 47 -13.60 8.97 -10.10
N GLY A 48 -14.65 9.26 -9.33
CA GLY A 48 -15.71 8.30 -9.00
C GLY A 48 -15.38 7.32 -7.86
N TYR A 49 -14.21 7.42 -7.24
CA TYR A 49 -13.86 6.63 -6.05
C TYR A 49 -13.97 7.48 -4.78
N SER A 50 -14.42 6.88 -3.68
CA SER A 50 -14.34 7.52 -2.36
C SER A 50 -12.89 7.53 -1.87
N PHE A 51 -12.55 8.51 -1.03
CA PHE A 51 -11.22 8.61 -0.42
C PHE A 51 -10.83 7.31 0.30
N GLU A 52 -11.78 6.69 0.99
CA GLU A 52 -11.60 5.41 1.67
C GLU A 52 -11.26 4.26 0.72
N ALA A 53 -11.92 4.18 -0.44
CA ALA A 53 -11.61 3.17 -1.46
C ALA A 53 -10.18 3.33 -2.00
N ILE A 54 -9.73 4.56 -2.24
CA ILE A 54 -8.37 4.85 -2.72
C ILE A 54 -7.34 4.53 -1.64
N ARG A 55 -7.59 4.95 -0.39
CA ARG A 55 -6.73 4.64 0.76
C ARG A 55 -6.60 3.14 0.99
N ALA A 56 -7.73 2.40 0.98
CA ALA A 56 -7.71 0.95 1.11
C ALA A 56 -6.93 0.29 -0.03
N LYS A 57 -7.06 0.81 -1.27
CA LYS A 57 -6.27 0.33 -2.40
C LYS A 57 -4.78 0.59 -2.22
N MET A 58 -4.36 1.72 -1.68
CA MET A 58 -2.93 1.95 -1.44
C MET A 58 -2.36 1.10 -0.32
N LEU A 59 -3.10 0.93 0.78
CA LEU A 59 -2.60 0.24 1.96
C LEU A 59 -2.64 -1.29 1.84
N PHE A 60 -3.64 -1.86 1.16
CA PHE A 60 -3.90 -3.30 1.17
C PHE A 60 -3.75 -3.96 -0.21
N THR A 61 -3.17 -3.31 -1.21
CA THR A 61 -3.01 -3.95 -2.53
C THR A 61 -2.01 -5.11 -2.49
N GLU A 62 -1.04 -5.09 -1.59
CA GLU A 62 -0.02 -6.15 -1.48
C GLU A 62 -0.66 -7.50 -1.08
N GLY A 63 -0.38 -8.56 -1.85
CA GLY A 63 -0.91 -9.91 -1.61
C GLY A 63 -2.33 -10.20 -2.14
N PHE A 64 -3.14 -9.18 -2.46
CA PHE A 64 -4.52 -9.37 -2.97
C PHE A 64 -4.65 -9.28 -4.50
N GLN A 65 -3.52 -9.18 -5.19
CA GLN A 65 -3.45 -8.98 -6.63
C GLN A 65 -3.97 -10.21 -7.36
N LYS A 66 -4.97 -10.02 -8.24
CA LYS A 66 -5.45 -11.10 -9.11
C LYS A 66 -4.42 -11.38 -10.20
N VAL A 67 -3.60 -12.41 -9.99
CA VAL A 67 -2.68 -12.91 -11.02
C VAL A 67 -3.44 -13.85 -11.95
N LYS A 68 -3.65 -13.44 -13.21
CA LYS A 68 -4.03 -14.39 -14.27
C LYS A 68 -2.75 -15.05 -14.78
N ARG A 69 -2.64 -16.37 -14.60
CA ARG A 69 -1.61 -17.15 -15.29
C ARG A 69 -1.97 -17.15 -16.78
N PRO A 70 -1.01 -16.89 -17.69
CA PRO A 70 -1.30 -16.98 -19.12
C PRO A 70 -1.80 -18.39 -19.43
N LEU A 71 -2.88 -18.48 -20.22
CA LEU A 71 -3.31 -19.77 -20.77
C LEU A 71 -2.17 -20.31 -21.63
N TYR A 72 -1.77 -21.55 -21.37
CA TYR A 72 -0.70 -22.20 -22.11
C TYR A 72 -1.24 -22.56 -23.50
N GLN A 73 -1.00 -21.71 -24.48
CA GLN A 73 -1.15 -22.06 -25.90
C GLN A 73 0.14 -22.78 -26.31
N ARG A 74 0.05 -24.09 -26.55
CA ARG A 74 1.08 -24.80 -27.30
C ARG A 74 0.87 -24.51 -28.76
N ASP A 75 1.68 -23.61 -29.30
CA ASP A 75 1.91 -23.61 -30.74
C ASP A 75 2.68 -24.90 -31.09
N PRO A 76 2.36 -25.60 -32.19
CA PRO A 76 3.10 -26.78 -32.61
C PRO A 76 4.55 -26.38 -32.89
N ILE A 77 5.50 -26.98 -32.17
CA ILE A 77 6.92 -26.69 -32.31
C ILE A 77 7.45 -27.58 -33.44
N PRO A 78 8.02 -27.02 -34.53
CA PRO A 78 8.74 -27.81 -35.55
C PRO A 78 9.96 -28.49 -34.92
N ASP A 79 10.29 -29.71 -35.31
CA ASP A 79 11.36 -30.53 -34.71
C ASP A 79 12.75 -29.83 -34.67
N ASP A 80 12.95 -28.84 -35.56
CA ASP A 80 14.20 -28.09 -35.72
C ASP A 80 14.30 -26.86 -34.77
N ALA A 81 13.22 -26.53 -34.05
CA ALA A 81 13.07 -25.25 -33.34
C ALA A 81 13.57 -25.27 -31.88
N ILE A 82 13.99 -26.42 -31.34
CA ILE A 82 14.42 -26.56 -29.94
C ILE A 82 15.57 -25.60 -29.60
N SER A 83 16.49 -25.35 -30.54
CA SER A 83 17.61 -24.42 -30.33
C SER A 83 17.25 -22.93 -30.44
N LEU A 84 16.16 -22.59 -31.15
CA LEU A 84 15.72 -21.20 -31.31
C LEU A 84 14.76 -20.77 -30.18
N PHE A 85 14.10 -21.74 -29.55
CA PHE A 85 13.10 -21.53 -28.50
C PHE A 85 13.71 -21.01 -27.19
N ASP A 86 14.90 -21.47 -26.81
CA ASP A 86 15.60 -21.03 -25.59
C ASP A 86 16.06 -19.55 -25.64
N MET A 87 16.27 -19.00 -26.84
CA MET A 87 16.61 -17.58 -27.03
C MET A 87 15.39 -16.66 -27.17
N ALA A 88 14.21 -17.21 -27.50
CA ALA A 88 12.99 -16.46 -27.80
C ALA A 88 11.93 -16.53 -26.69
N VAL A 89 12.31 -16.94 -25.47
CA VAL A 89 11.43 -16.82 -24.29
C VAL A 89 11.25 -15.34 -23.97
N GLU A 90 10.33 -14.69 -24.68
CA GLU A 90 9.78 -13.42 -24.25
C GLU A 90 9.24 -13.62 -22.83
N GLN A 91 9.79 -12.88 -21.86
CA GLN A 91 9.22 -12.81 -20.52
C GLN A 91 7.80 -12.30 -20.65
N LYS A 92 6.84 -13.22 -20.69
CA LYS A 92 5.42 -12.92 -20.82
C LYS A 92 5.02 -12.11 -19.59
N ILE A 93 4.88 -10.80 -19.77
CA ILE A 93 4.57 -9.84 -18.70
C ILE A 93 3.28 -10.33 -18.03
N VAL A 94 3.40 -10.77 -16.78
CA VAL A 94 2.26 -11.20 -15.98
C VAL A 94 1.38 -9.96 -15.76
N THR A 95 0.28 -9.86 -16.51
CA THR A 95 -0.64 -8.73 -16.41
C THR A 95 -1.30 -8.74 -15.02
N ASN A 96 -0.95 -7.76 -14.20
CA ASN A 96 -1.47 -7.59 -12.85
C ASN A 96 -2.64 -6.60 -12.87
N TYR A 97 -3.86 -7.09 -12.65
CA TYR A 97 -5.06 -6.25 -12.64
C TYR A 97 -5.35 -5.61 -11.27
N GLY A 98 -4.47 -5.81 -10.28
CA GLY A 98 -4.67 -5.38 -8.91
C GLY A 98 -5.79 -6.13 -8.17
N SER A 99 -6.19 -5.57 -7.04
CA SER A 99 -7.18 -6.14 -6.10
C SER A 99 -8.52 -5.39 -6.20
N SER A 100 -9.64 -6.08 -6.00
CA SER A 100 -10.97 -5.44 -5.96
C SER A 100 -11.11 -4.56 -4.71
N ILE A 101 -11.65 -3.36 -4.89
CA ILE A 101 -11.87 -2.37 -3.81
C ILE A 101 -12.69 -2.96 -2.66
N SER A 102 -13.70 -3.76 -2.96
CA SER A 102 -14.52 -4.44 -1.95
C SER A 102 -13.74 -5.42 -1.08
N THR A 103 -12.67 -6.03 -1.59
CA THR A 103 -11.77 -6.88 -0.81
C THR A 103 -10.92 -6.03 0.12
N LEU A 104 -10.41 -4.90 -0.37
CA LEU A 104 -9.54 -3.99 0.37
C LEU A 104 -10.27 -3.31 1.54
N ILE A 105 -11.54 -2.95 1.34
CA ILE A 105 -12.39 -2.35 2.39
C ILE A 105 -12.64 -3.37 3.52
N LYS A 106 -12.92 -4.63 3.19
CA LYS A 106 -13.15 -5.69 4.20
C LYS A 106 -11.93 -5.93 5.07
N GLU A 107 -10.74 -5.89 4.49
CA GLU A 107 -9.49 -6.07 5.22
C GLU A 107 -9.21 -4.86 6.12
N PHE A 108 -9.44 -3.64 5.62
CA PHE A 108 -9.34 -2.42 6.42
C PHE A 108 -10.27 -2.46 7.66
N GLU A 109 -11.53 -2.86 7.47
CA GLU A 109 -12.50 -2.99 8.56
C GLU A 109 -12.13 -4.08 9.58
N ARG A 110 -11.47 -5.16 9.12
CA ARG A 110 -10.98 -6.24 9.98
C ARG A 110 -9.83 -5.77 10.88
N ASP A 111 -8.88 -5.02 10.32
CA ASP A 111 -7.72 -4.51 11.06
C ASP A 111 -8.15 -3.44 12.07
N PHE A 112 -9.18 -2.64 11.77
CA PHE A 112 -9.75 -1.66 12.71
C PHE A 112 -10.46 -2.32 13.92
N LYS A 113 -11.05 -3.51 13.74
CA LYS A 113 -11.75 -4.24 14.81
C LYS A 113 -10.84 -5.07 15.73
N SER A 114 -9.57 -5.26 15.37
CA SER A 114 -8.61 -6.07 16.15
C SER A 114 -7.31 -5.31 16.44
N PRO A 115 -7.34 -4.21 17.21
CA PRO A 115 -6.21 -3.30 17.35
C PRO A 115 -4.96 -3.84 18.09
N ILE A 116 -4.90 -5.12 18.50
CA ILE A 116 -3.89 -5.62 19.46
C ILE A 116 -2.96 -6.73 18.91
N SER A 117 -3.20 -7.33 17.74
CA SER A 117 -2.36 -8.46 17.26
C SER A 117 -1.28 -8.13 16.24
N LEU A 118 -1.07 -6.85 15.86
CA LEU A 118 -0.07 -6.49 14.84
C LEU A 118 1.34 -6.19 15.39
N THR A 119 1.63 -6.48 16.65
CA THR A 119 3.03 -6.47 17.13
C THR A 119 3.64 -7.87 16.95
N LYS A 120 4.65 -7.95 16.07
CA LYS A 120 5.48 -9.12 15.72
C LYS A 120 4.85 -10.09 14.70
N SER A 121 5.14 -9.88 13.41
CA SER A 121 5.57 -10.95 12.46
C SER A 121 5.20 -10.67 10.99
N ALA A 122 4.33 -9.71 10.67
CA ALA A 122 3.70 -9.67 9.34
C ALA A 122 4.28 -8.62 8.36
N TYR A 123 5.25 -7.81 8.75
CA TYR A 123 5.91 -6.88 7.83
C TYR A 123 7.41 -7.16 7.86
N PRO A 124 8.07 -7.50 6.73
CA PRO A 124 9.51 -7.54 6.68
C PRO A 124 10.01 -6.13 7.03
N PHE A 125 10.80 -6.05 8.09
CA PHE A 125 11.60 -4.88 8.39
C PHE A 125 12.48 -4.60 7.17
N PHE A 126 12.19 -3.50 6.49
CA PHE A 126 13.11 -2.80 5.60
C PHE A 126 13.11 -1.34 6.01
#